data_AF-A0A916CSZ6-F1
#
_entry.id   AF-A0A916CSZ6-F1
#
_cell.length_a   1.000
_cell.length_b   1.000
_cell.length_c   1.000
_cell.angle_alpha   90.00
_cell.angle_beta   90.00
_cell.angle_gamma   90.00
#
_symmetry.space_group_name_H-M   'P 1'
#
loop_
_entity.id
_entity.type
_entity.pdbx_description
1 polymer ?
#
loop_
_entity_poly.entity_id
_entity_poly.type
_entity_poly.pdbx_seq_one_letter_code
_entity_poly.pdbx_strand_id
1 'polypeptide(L)'
;MKTPAHILIAALSIASALTASAQPVVVSGLGHTPIGAATFGPPEGRRLPVHNLGSSGQDGVSIELNSLWGGGVEVDMNPFHGASSQARELRIRPKGWDGTIKGTLRVSSTIDGIFSESIDFRPAGAVAVAWRAMDVNGAVIGEGLADGGLMQFTYQPSSDPGQNTNWLFGAGKVSYSDLSVMIQAKGGQSAAFRATQTGQIVPEVAALEFSPVGCEGCGNPWLDVSVLEVGTLGVPDLDLCDTHLNSFSWGANQGGSYSYGGGSGRRLECWGTGGATIAEECDGPAPCSINERRLPVHNLGSSGQDGVDVRWRSAGGGGGGGSGGTIGFEMSAARGRGHVTLMKAYDDGDQELSRCSETQTADGLQLGVDCTASGAAMVRTVLYDGNGDPIAEWLVAGGVAVLDVSVLCPPGSYWTKKFINGHWHWYCQYWMDFQVPGGGTVSAAEVSMGVDSSSLVSRVSITSDDDADGIVIDDFAVIESGGTPPCDPDVNCDGSVNGFDIEATEQAVNGDYSNFCQATADLNNDGAENGFDIETEEQRVNGEPC
;
A
#
# COMPACT_ATOMS: atom_id res chain seq x y z
N MET A 1 -80.42 -34.87 -15.90
CA MET A 1 -80.29 -33.68 -15.02
C MET A 1 -78.86 -33.62 -14.53
N LYS A 2 -78.30 -32.41 -14.54
CA LYS A 2 -76.88 -32.06 -14.43
C LYS A 2 -76.26 -32.45 -13.08
N THR A 3 -75.05 -32.98 -13.11
CA THR A 3 -74.06 -32.90 -12.01
C THR A 3 -72.79 -32.22 -12.56
N PRO A 4 -72.24 -31.21 -11.89
CA PRO A 4 -71.08 -30.47 -12.38
C PRO A 4 -69.77 -31.18 -12.01
N ALA A 5 -68.81 -31.16 -12.93
CA ALA A 5 -67.42 -31.54 -12.68
C ALA A 5 -66.71 -30.42 -11.92
N HIS A 6 -66.17 -30.75 -10.74
CA HIS A 6 -65.23 -29.89 -10.03
C HIS A 6 -63.84 -30.02 -10.67
N ILE A 7 -63.37 -28.94 -11.31
CA ILE A 7 -61.98 -28.78 -11.75
C ILE A 7 -61.16 -28.37 -10.52
N LEU A 8 -60.27 -29.24 -10.09
CA LEU A 8 -59.26 -28.97 -9.07
C LEU A 8 -58.11 -28.19 -9.73
N ILE A 9 -58.02 -26.89 -9.48
CA ILE A 9 -56.86 -26.08 -9.88
C ILE A 9 -55.78 -26.29 -8.81
N ALA A 10 -54.76 -27.09 -9.13
CA ALA A 10 -53.55 -27.17 -8.32
C ALA A 10 -52.69 -25.93 -8.62
N ALA A 11 -52.61 -25.00 -7.67
CA ALA A 11 -51.67 -23.89 -7.73
C ALA A 11 -50.26 -24.43 -7.45
N LEU A 12 -49.47 -24.58 -8.51
CA LEU A 12 -48.04 -24.87 -8.42
C LEU A 12 -47.33 -23.56 -8.02
N SER A 13 -47.08 -23.37 -6.72
CA SER A 13 -46.23 -22.29 -6.24
C SER A 13 -44.79 -22.60 -6.62
N ILE A 14 -44.32 -22.00 -7.71
CA ILE A 14 -42.90 -21.92 -8.05
C ILE A 14 -42.28 -21.04 -6.96
N ALA A 15 -41.64 -21.68 -5.98
CA ALA A 15 -40.71 -21.00 -5.08
C ALA A 15 -39.51 -20.58 -5.94
N SER A 16 -39.55 -19.35 -6.45
CA SER A 16 -38.35 -18.67 -6.92
C SER A 16 -37.44 -18.57 -5.71
N ALA A 17 -36.48 -19.49 -5.59
CA ALA A 17 -35.35 -19.33 -4.69
C ALA A 17 -34.58 -18.10 -5.18
N LEU A 18 -34.94 -16.93 -4.64
CA LEU A 18 -34.06 -15.78 -4.63
C LEU A 18 -32.80 -16.27 -3.91
N THR A 19 -31.76 -16.59 -4.66
CA THR A 19 -30.40 -16.63 -4.14
C THR A 19 -30.12 -15.23 -3.62
N ALA A 20 -30.40 -14.99 -2.33
CA ALA A 20 -29.78 -13.90 -1.63
C ALA A 20 -28.28 -14.08 -1.85
N SER A 21 -27.62 -13.17 -2.57
CA SER A 21 -26.17 -13.24 -2.66
C SER A 21 -25.68 -13.17 -1.22
N ALA A 22 -24.89 -14.17 -0.81
CA ALA A 22 -24.23 -14.10 0.47
C ALA A 22 -23.51 -12.76 0.53
N GLN A 23 -23.80 -11.96 1.56
CA GLN A 23 -23.08 -10.71 1.75
C GLN A 23 -21.59 -11.04 1.89
N PRO A 24 -20.69 -10.26 1.26
CA PRO A 24 -19.26 -10.46 1.44
C PRO A 24 -18.90 -10.42 2.93
N VAL A 25 -17.98 -11.30 3.34
CA VAL A 25 -17.35 -11.21 4.67
C VAL A 25 -16.18 -10.25 4.54
N VAL A 26 -16.16 -9.20 5.38
CA VAL A 26 -15.08 -8.23 5.37
C VAL A 26 -13.96 -8.70 6.29
N VAL A 27 -12.74 -8.81 5.75
CA VAL A 27 -11.51 -9.12 6.50
C VAL A 27 -10.43 -8.17 6.02
N SER A 28 -9.68 -7.58 6.95
CA SER A 28 -8.67 -6.53 6.64
C SER A 28 -9.24 -5.37 5.80
N GLY A 29 -10.52 -5.06 5.98
CA GLY A 29 -11.25 -4.04 5.24
C GLY A 29 -11.59 -4.36 3.79
N LEU A 30 -11.41 -5.61 3.36
CA LEU A 30 -11.68 -6.05 1.98
C LEU A 30 -12.78 -7.12 1.95
N GLY A 31 -13.62 -7.07 0.91
CA GLY A 31 -14.74 -7.99 0.73
C GLY A 31 -14.28 -9.37 0.26
N HIS A 32 -14.71 -10.42 0.96
CA HIS A 32 -14.46 -11.82 0.61
C HIS A 32 -15.77 -12.52 0.29
N THR A 33 -15.83 -13.19 -0.87
CA THR A 33 -16.99 -13.97 -1.29
C THR A 33 -16.58 -15.41 -1.58
N PRO A 34 -17.30 -16.43 -1.06
CA PRO A 34 -16.95 -17.81 -1.34
C PRO A 34 -17.20 -18.15 -2.81
N ILE A 35 -16.29 -18.91 -3.41
CA ILE A 35 -16.41 -19.45 -4.76
C ILE A 35 -16.75 -20.94 -4.65
N GLY A 36 -17.74 -21.38 -5.42
CA GLY A 36 -18.15 -22.78 -5.47
C GLY A 36 -18.84 -23.22 -4.17
N ALA A 37 -18.39 -24.34 -3.60
CA ALA A 37 -18.91 -24.91 -2.35
C ALA A 37 -18.16 -24.44 -1.10
N ALA A 38 -17.20 -23.52 -1.24
CA ALA A 38 -16.42 -23.00 -0.13
C ALA A 38 -17.31 -22.33 0.93
N THR A 39 -16.91 -22.46 2.20
CA THR A 39 -17.60 -21.84 3.34
C THR A 39 -16.59 -21.18 4.26
N PHE A 40 -16.94 -20.03 4.84
CA PHE A 40 -16.04 -19.30 5.73
C PHE A 40 -16.25 -19.67 7.20
N GLY A 41 -15.15 -19.79 7.93
CA GLY A 41 -15.12 -19.71 9.38
C GLY A 41 -15.24 -18.26 9.87
N PRO A 42 -15.40 -18.05 11.18
CA PRO A 42 -15.34 -16.71 11.75
C PRO A 42 -13.95 -16.10 11.52
N PRO A 43 -13.86 -14.84 11.06
CA PRO A 43 -12.57 -14.14 10.97
C PRO A 43 -11.89 -14.00 12.34
N GLU A 44 -10.57 -14.16 12.37
CA GLU A 44 -9.73 -14.02 13.56
C GLU A 44 -8.63 -12.98 13.29
N GLY A 45 -8.87 -11.73 13.69
CA GLY A 45 -7.98 -10.62 13.31
C GLY A 45 -7.94 -10.46 11.79
N ARG A 46 -6.78 -10.64 11.18
CA ARG A 46 -6.58 -10.58 9.71
C ARG A 46 -6.64 -11.93 9.01
N ARG A 47 -7.05 -12.99 9.72
CA ARG A 47 -7.14 -14.36 9.21
C ARG A 47 -8.59 -14.71 8.88
N LEU A 48 -8.81 -15.27 7.69
CA LEU A 48 -10.06 -15.86 7.23
C LEU A 48 -9.85 -17.38 7.01
N PRO A 49 -10.38 -18.23 7.91
CA PRO A 49 -10.45 -19.67 7.67
C PRO A 49 -11.46 -19.99 6.57
N VAL A 50 -11.06 -20.81 5.62
CA VAL A 50 -11.88 -21.26 4.48
C VAL A 50 -11.95 -22.78 4.50
N HIS A 51 -13.17 -23.31 4.44
CA HIS A 51 -13.46 -24.73 4.51
C HIS A 51 -14.20 -25.21 3.26
N ASN A 52 -14.34 -26.54 3.13
CA ASN A 52 -15.07 -27.19 2.04
C ASN A 52 -14.52 -26.87 0.66
N LEU A 53 -13.19 -26.75 0.57
CA LEU A 53 -12.49 -26.61 -0.69
C LEU A 53 -12.47 -28.00 -1.36
N GLY A 54 -13.40 -28.21 -2.28
CA GLY A 54 -13.64 -29.50 -2.91
C GLY A 54 -12.50 -29.94 -3.81
N SER A 55 -12.50 -31.23 -4.16
CA SER A 55 -11.46 -31.87 -4.98
C SER A 55 -11.53 -31.50 -6.47
N SER A 56 -12.30 -30.48 -6.86
CA SER A 56 -12.49 -30.05 -8.24
C SER A 56 -11.52 -28.95 -8.68
N GLY A 57 -10.90 -28.25 -7.73
CA GLY A 57 -10.06 -27.08 -8.01
C GLY A 57 -10.86 -25.83 -8.41
N GLN A 58 -12.18 -25.83 -8.20
CA GLN A 58 -13.09 -24.72 -8.51
C GLN A 58 -13.56 -23.96 -7.27
N ASP A 59 -13.38 -24.54 -6.10
CA ASP A 59 -13.78 -23.94 -4.83
C ASP A 59 -12.67 -23.02 -4.31
N GLY A 60 -13.05 -21.92 -3.67
CA GLY A 60 -12.11 -20.90 -3.27
C GLY A 60 -12.74 -19.64 -2.71
N VAL A 61 -12.01 -18.53 -2.83
CA VAL A 61 -12.37 -17.21 -2.34
C VAL A 61 -12.13 -16.18 -3.41
N SER A 62 -13.10 -15.29 -3.59
CA SER A 62 -12.98 -14.07 -4.38
C SER A 62 -12.72 -12.93 -3.42
N ILE A 63 -11.60 -12.23 -3.60
CA ILE A 63 -11.21 -11.07 -2.79
C ILE A 63 -11.40 -9.82 -3.64
N GLU A 64 -12.21 -8.89 -3.17
CA GLU A 64 -12.40 -7.59 -3.80
C GLU A 64 -11.23 -6.68 -3.45
N LEU A 65 -10.49 -6.23 -4.48
CA LEU A 65 -9.34 -5.36 -4.30
C LEU A 65 -9.70 -3.88 -4.48
N ASN A 66 -10.82 -3.52 -5.12
CA ASN A 66 -11.29 -2.14 -5.28
C ASN A 66 -10.16 -1.09 -5.46
N SER A 67 -9.15 -1.45 -6.26
CA SER A 67 -7.89 -0.74 -6.38
C SER A 67 -7.42 -0.83 -7.82
N LEU A 68 -7.04 0.30 -8.41
CA LEU A 68 -6.45 0.27 -9.75
C LEU A 68 -5.03 -0.29 -9.73
N TRP A 69 -4.38 -0.34 -8.55
CA TRP A 69 -3.01 -0.80 -8.36
C TRP A 69 -2.94 -2.19 -7.72
N GLY A 70 -4.09 -2.79 -7.44
CA GLY A 70 -4.25 -4.16 -7.00
C GLY A 70 -3.92 -4.34 -5.51
N GLY A 71 -3.47 -5.53 -5.17
CA GLY A 71 -3.35 -5.93 -3.77
C GLY A 71 -2.73 -7.30 -3.63
N GLY A 72 -2.79 -7.84 -2.43
CA GLY A 72 -2.22 -9.13 -2.13
C GLY A 72 -2.96 -9.88 -1.05
N VAL A 73 -2.66 -11.17 -0.95
CA VAL A 73 -3.17 -12.07 0.07
C VAL A 73 -2.04 -12.99 0.52
N GLU A 74 -1.93 -13.15 1.82
CA GLU A 74 -1.06 -14.14 2.42
C GLU A 74 -1.84 -15.46 2.57
N VAL A 75 -1.21 -16.58 2.23
CA VAL A 75 -1.84 -17.90 2.26
C VAL A 75 -1.01 -18.83 3.13
N ASP A 76 -1.68 -19.53 4.06
CA ASP A 76 -1.02 -20.62 4.80
C ASP A 76 -0.76 -21.80 3.87
N MET A 77 0.52 -22.07 3.63
CA MET A 77 1.11 -23.12 2.83
C MET A 77 1.34 -24.41 3.61
N ASN A 78 1.17 -24.44 4.94
CA ASN A 78 1.23 -25.68 5.74
C ASN A 78 0.40 -26.83 5.16
N PRO A 79 -0.83 -26.62 4.67
CA PRO A 79 -1.62 -27.69 4.07
C PRO A 79 -1.01 -28.27 2.78
N PHE A 80 -0.06 -27.58 2.16
CA PHE A 80 0.66 -28.04 0.96
C PHE A 80 1.99 -28.72 1.28
N HIS A 81 2.46 -28.61 2.53
CA HIS A 81 3.66 -29.30 2.98
C HIS A 81 3.37 -30.77 3.35
N GLY A 82 4.39 -31.63 3.15
CA GLY A 82 4.36 -33.05 3.51
C GLY A 82 3.87 -33.99 2.40
N ALA A 83 4.24 -35.27 2.53
CA ALA A 83 3.85 -36.30 1.57
C ALA A 83 2.33 -36.53 1.62
N SER A 84 1.68 -36.46 0.45
CA SER A 84 0.24 -36.67 0.27
C SER A 84 0.00 -37.72 -0.82
N SER A 85 -1.01 -38.58 -0.64
CA SER A 85 -1.46 -39.51 -1.67
C SER A 85 -2.31 -38.85 -2.76
N GLN A 86 -2.62 -37.55 -2.61
CA GLN A 86 -3.39 -36.74 -3.55
C GLN A 86 -2.57 -35.52 -3.98
N ALA A 87 -2.67 -35.15 -5.25
CA ALA A 87 -2.09 -33.91 -5.74
C ALA A 87 -2.76 -32.71 -5.05
N ARG A 88 -1.94 -31.77 -4.60
CA ARG A 88 -2.39 -30.51 -4.02
C ARG A 88 -1.97 -29.36 -4.93
N GLU A 89 -2.91 -28.47 -5.24
CA GLU A 89 -2.66 -27.28 -6.07
C GLU A 89 -3.27 -26.06 -5.38
N LEU A 90 -2.52 -24.97 -5.27
CA LEU A 90 -3.02 -23.62 -5.01
C LEU A 90 -3.07 -22.88 -6.34
N ARG A 91 -4.13 -22.10 -6.55
CA ARG A 91 -4.32 -21.30 -7.75
C ARG A 91 -4.71 -19.88 -7.37
N ILE A 92 -3.93 -18.91 -7.86
CA ILE A 92 -4.20 -17.48 -7.70
C ILE A 92 -4.52 -16.92 -9.09
N ARG A 93 -5.65 -16.23 -9.22
CA ARG A 93 -6.13 -15.67 -10.49
C ARG A 93 -6.56 -14.22 -10.31
N PRO A 94 -5.72 -13.26 -10.73
CA PRO A 94 -6.14 -11.87 -10.86
C PRO A 94 -7.19 -11.75 -11.96
N LYS A 95 -8.28 -11.07 -11.64
CA LYS A 95 -9.45 -10.93 -12.51
C LYS A 95 -9.78 -9.46 -12.73
N GLY A 96 -10.02 -9.12 -13.99
CA GLY A 96 -10.39 -7.76 -14.41
C GLY A 96 -11.82 -7.38 -14.04
N TRP A 97 -12.15 -6.09 -14.03
CA TRP A 97 -13.55 -5.62 -13.98
C TRP A 97 -14.34 -6.07 -15.22
N ASP A 98 -13.66 -6.41 -16.32
CA ASP A 98 -14.23 -7.07 -17.49
C ASP A 98 -14.59 -8.55 -17.26
N GLY A 99 -14.30 -9.09 -16.07
CA GLY A 99 -14.54 -10.47 -15.67
C GLY A 99 -13.54 -11.50 -16.22
N THR A 100 -12.55 -11.07 -16.99
CA THR A 100 -11.54 -11.95 -17.58
C THR A 100 -10.41 -12.24 -16.60
N ILE A 101 -9.90 -13.47 -16.64
CA ILE A 101 -8.73 -13.86 -15.87
C ILE A 101 -7.50 -13.35 -16.60
N LYS A 102 -6.75 -12.48 -15.94
CA LYS A 102 -5.61 -11.81 -16.54
C LYS A 102 -4.36 -12.70 -16.48
N GLY A 103 -4.21 -13.45 -15.40
CA GLY A 103 -3.26 -14.54 -15.35
C GLY A 103 -3.59 -15.57 -14.32
N THR A 104 -2.79 -16.62 -14.31
CA THR A 104 -2.96 -17.73 -13.37
C THR A 104 -1.60 -18.12 -12.83
N LEU A 105 -1.41 -17.92 -11.54
CA LEU A 105 -0.35 -18.56 -10.79
C LEU A 105 -0.88 -19.89 -10.25
N ARG A 106 -0.09 -20.95 -10.42
CA ARG A 106 -0.35 -22.26 -9.84
C ARG A 106 0.85 -22.70 -9.05
N VAL A 107 0.60 -23.20 -7.86
CA VAL A 107 1.61 -23.85 -7.01
C VAL A 107 1.15 -25.26 -6.77
N SER A 108 1.99 -26.23 -7.06
CA SER A 108 1.72 -27.65 -6.85
C SER A 108 2.82 -28.27 -5.99
N SER A 109 2.42 -29.00 -4.95
CA SER A 109 3.36 -29.76 -4.12
C SER A 109 3.46 -31.18 -4.66
N THR A 110 4.69 -31.66 -4.90
CA THR A 110 4.93 -33.07 -5.22
C THR A 110 5.14 -33.92 -3.97
N ILE A 111 5.06 -35.24 -4.10
CA ILE A 111 5.26 -36.20 -3.00
C ILE A 111 6.64 -36.05 -2.33
N ASP A 112 7.64 -35.56 -3.08
CA ASP A 112 9.02 -35.41 -2.61
C ASP A 112 9.28 -34.05 -1.91
N GLY A 113 8.23 -33.25 -1.67
CA GLY A 113 8.35 -31.93 -1.03
C GLY A 113 8.94 -30.84 -1.93
N ILE A 114 9.10 -31.13 -3.23
CA ILE A 114 9.43 -30.14 -4.25
C ILE A 114 8.15 -29.45 -4.69
N PHE A 115 8.17 -28.12 -4.70
CA PHE A 115 7.11 -27.31 -5.27
C PHE A 115 7.39 -27.08 -6.76
N SER A 116 6.37 -27.23 -7.58
CA SER A 116 6.35 -26.78 -8.97
C SER A 116 5.36 -25.64 -9.10
N GLU A 117 5.85 -24.53 -9.60
CA GLU A 117 5.06 -23.34 -9.85
C GLU A 117 5.01 -23.01 -11.33
N SER A 118 3.88 -22.47 -11.74
CA SER A 118 3.69 -21.96 -13.10
C SER A 118 2.92 -20.67 -13.06
N ILE A 119 3.37 -19.68 -13.83
CA ILE A 119 2.66 -18.44 -14.04
C ILE A 119 2.31 -18.29 -15.52
N ASP A 120 1.02 -18.11 -15.79
CA ASP A 120 0.47 -18.04 -17.14
C ASP A 120 -0.22 -16.69 -17.37
N PHE A 121 0.37 -15.89 -18.25
CA PHE A 121 -0.11 -14.58 -18.69
C PHE A 121 -0.62 -14.59 -20.13
N ARG A 122 -0.68 -15.76 -20.78
CA ARG A 122 -1.23 -15.90 -22.15
C ARG A 122 -2.68 -15.47 -22.28
N PRO A 123 -3.58 -15.66 -21.28
CA PRO A 123 -4.95 -15.12 -21.36
C PRO A 123 -5.00 -13.61 -21.52
N ALA A 124 -4.03 -12.90 -20.96
CA ALA A 124 -3.84 -11.47 -21.16
C ALA A 124 -3.10 -11.13 -22.47
N GLY A 125 -2.68 -12.10 -23.27
CA GLY A 125 -1.96 -11.84 -24.52
C GLY A 125 -0.48 -11.51 -24.34
N ALA A 126 0.11 -11.85 -23.19
CA ALA A 126 1.55 -11.71 -22.99
C ALA A 126 2.33 -12.62 -23.96
N VAL A 127 3.38 -12.06 -24.58
CA VAL A 127 4.27 -12.78 -25.49
C VAL A 127 5.50 -13.34 -24.78
N ALA A 128 5.85 -12.77 -23.62
CA ALA A 128 6.92 -13.26 -22.75
C ALA A 128 6.60 -12.95 -21.28
N VAL A 129 7.39 -13.51 -20.37
CA VAL A 129 7.33 -13.25 -18.93
C VAL A 129 8.70 -12.78 -18.46
N ALA A 130 8.80 -11.53 -18.01
CA ALA A 130 9.96 -11.04 -17.32
C ALA A 130 9.91 -11.54 -15.86
N TRP A 131 11.06 -11.96 -15.32
CA TRP A 131 11.14 -12.45 -13.96
C TRP A 131 12.34 -11.86 -13.23
N ARG A 132 12.17 -11.65 -11.92
CA ARG A 132 13.23 -11.23 -11.00
C ARG A 132 13.17 -12.08 -9.74
N ALA A 133 14.34 -12.49 -9.27
CA ALA A 133 14.55 -13.23 -8.06
C ALA A 133 15.36 -12.35 -7.10
N MET A 134 14.84 -12.15 -5.90
CA MET A 134 15.40 -11.25 -4.90
C MET A 134 15.81 -12.04 -3.65
N ASP A 135 16.90 -11.63 -3.02
CA ASP A 135 17.35 -12.19 -1.74
C ASP A 135 16.53 -11.66 -0.56
N VAL A 136 16.91 -12.07 0.66
CA VAL A 136 16.27 -11.63 1.92
C VAL A 136 16.44 -10.15 2.24
N ASN A 137 17.28 -9.44 1.50
CA ASN A 137 17.53 -7.99 1.60
C ASN A 137 16.82 -7.22 0.47
N GLY A 138 16.10 -7.93 -0.43
CA GLY A 138 15.47 -7.33 -1.61
C GLY A 138 16.43 -7.08 -2.77
N ALA A 139 17.69 -7.51 -2.69
CA ALA A 139 18.64 -7.37 -3.79
C ALA A 139 18.32 -8.36 -4.90
N VAL A 140 18.29 -7.90 -6.15
CA VAL A 140 18.08 -8.78 -7.31
C VAL A 140 19.30 -9.67 -7.50
N ILE A 141 19.11 -10.97 -7.33
CA ILE A 141 20.16 -12.01 -7.45
C ILE A 141 19.98 -12.88 -8.69
N GLY A 142 18.89 -12.68 -9.43
CA GLY A 142 18.69 -13.24 -10.75
C GLY A 142 17.54 -12.56 -11.46
N GLU A 143 17.62 -12.43 -12.77
CA GLU A 143 16.54 -11.92 -13.61
C GLU A 143 16.64 -12.48 -15.02
N GLY A 144 15.55 -12.38 -15.78
CA GLY A 144 15.55 -12.79 -17.17
C GLY A 144 14.18 -12.70 -17.84
N LEU A 145 14.13 -13.23 -19.05
CA LEU A 145 12.92 -13.28 -19.89
C LEU A 145 12.64 -14.73 -20.28
N ALA A 146 11.40 -15.16 -20.09
CA ALA A 146 10.89 -16.45 -20.55
C ALA A 146 9.94 -16.23 -21.73
N ASP A 147 10.27 -16.81 -22.89
CA ASP A 147 9.43 -16.74 -24.08
C ASP A 147 8.08 -17.45 -23.87
N GLY A 148 7.01 -16.89 -24.43
CA GLY A 148 5.73 -17.59 -24.58
C GLY A 148 4.67 -17.33 -23.51
N GLY A 149 4.73 -16.21 -22.78
CA GLY A 149 3.70 -15.78 -21.82
C GLY A 149 3.43 -16.77 -20.67
N LEU A 150 4.22 -17.83 -20.54
CA LEU A 150 4.12 -18.87 -19.53
C LEU A 150 5.53 -19.11 -18.98
N MET A 151 5.68 -19.02 -17.66
CA MET A 151 6.91 -19.40 -16.98
C MET A 151 6.66 -20.54 -16.00
N GLN A 152 7.60 -21.49 -15.93
CA GLN A 152 7.57 -22.62 -15.01
C GLN A 152 8.89 -22.76 -14.27
N PHE A 153 8.79 -23.02 -12.98
CA PHE A 153 9.94 -23.24 -12.11
C PHE A 153 9.63 -24.24 -11.01
N THR A 154 10.70 -24.77 -10.44
CA THR A 154 10.64 -25.66 -9.28
C THR A 154 11.56 -25.12 -8.21
N TYR A 155 11.19 -25.30 -6.96
CA TYR A 155 12.06 -25.01 -5.85
C TYR A 155 11.79 -25.97 -4.70
N GLN A 156 12.78 -26.01 -3.82
CA GLN A 156 12.73 -26.77 -2.61
C GLN A 156 12.99 -25.79 -1.45
N PRO A 157 12.00 -25.54 -0.59
CA PRO A 157 12.21 -24.69 0.58
C PRO A 157 13.33 -25.24 1.46
N SER A 158 14.16 -24.35 2.02
CA SER A 158 15.46 -24.72 2.61
C SER A 158 15.42 -25.31 4.03
N SER A 159 14.29 -25.36 4.74
CA SER A 159 14.21 -26.04 6.04
C SER A 159 12.78 -26.40 6.50
N ASP A 160 12.69 -27.09 7.65
CA ASP A 160 11.61 -27.90 8.24
C ASP A 160 10.13 -27.52 7.90
N PRO A 161 9.22 -28.52 7.72
CA PRO A 161 7.77 -28.38 7.43
C PRO A 161 6.90 -27.56 8.41
N GLY A 162 7.45 -26.65 9.21
CA GLY A 162 6.71 -25.73 10.08
C GLY A 162 7.34 -24.34 10.20
N GLN A 163 8.38 -24.02 9.41
CA GLN A 163 9.04 -22.70 9.42
C GLN A 163 8.59 -21.80 8.25
N ASN A 164 7.96 -22.38 7.21
CA ASN A 164 7.51 -21.66 6.01
C ASN A 164 5.99 -21.71 5.87
N THR A 165 5.27 -21.19 6.87
CA THR A 165 3.82 -21.37 6.88
C THR A 165 3.15 -20.45 5.88
N ASN A 166 3.65 -19.24 5.61
CA ASN A 166 2.85 -18.26 4.88
C ASN A 166 3.55 -17.64 3.67
N TRP A 167 2.90 -17.65 2.51
CA TRP A 167 3.39 -16.98 1.31
C TRP A 167 2.47 -15.83 0.92
N LEU A 168 3.08 -14.69 0.59
CA LEU A 168 2.36 -13.56 0.05
C LEU A 168 2.22 -13.71 -1.46
N PHE A 169 0.99 -13.65 -1.95
CA PHE A 169 0.66 -13.56 -3.36
C PHE A 169 0.03 -12.21 -3.66
N GLY A 170 0.78 -11.37 -4.37
CA GLY A 170 0.32 -10.06 -4.80
C GLY A 170 0.02 -10.06 -6.30
N ALA A 171 -0.99 -9.30 -6.71
CA ALA A 171 -1.12 -8.83 -8.07
C ALA A 171 -1.34 -7.33 -8.00
N GLY A 172 -0.39 -6.56 -8.51
CA GLY A 172 -0.50 -5.11 -8.42
C GLY A 172 0.34 -4.38 -9.45
N LYS A 173 -0.05 -3.13 -9.70
CA LYS A 173 0.67 -2.21 -10.56
C LYS A 173 1.84 -1.62 -9.77
N VAL A 174 3.05 -1.80 -10.26
CA VAL A 174 4.22 -1.05 -9.81
C VAL A 174 4.25 0.30 -10.54
N SER A 175 3.79 0.33 -11.80
CA SER A 175 3.61 1.50 -12.66
C SER A 175 2.37 1.33 -13.57
N TYR A 176 2.01 2.34 -14.36
CA TYR A 176 0.93 2.25 -15.37
C TYR A 176 1.16 1.15 -16.43
N SER A 177 2.41 0.75 -16.65
CA SER A 177 2.81 -0.28 -17.62
C SER A 177 3.18 -1.61 -16.98
N ASP A 178 3.57 -1.64 -15.72
CA ASP A 178 4.18 -2.82 -15.07
C ASP A 178 3.28 -3.35 -13.97
N LEU A 179 2.51 -4.39 -14.30
CA LEU A 179 1.89 -5.23 -13.29
C LEU A 179 2.81 -6.40 -13.00
N SER A 180 3.02 -6.73 -11.73
CA SER A 180 3.75 -7.93 -11.38
C SER A 180 3.03 -8.79 -10.36
N VAL A 181 3.17 -10.10 -10.53
CA VAL A 181 2.80 -11.08 -9.52
C VAL A 181 4.01 -11.31 -8.63
N MET A 182 3.85 -11.03 -7.34
CA MET A 182 4.90 -11.24 -6.35
C MET A 182 4.58 -12.49 -5.53
N ILE A 183 5.61 -13.31 -5.33
CA ILE A 183 5.60 -14.45 -4.40
C ILE A 183 6.71 -14.20 -3.41
N GLN A 184 6.36 -14.06 -2.13
CA GLN A 184 7.34 -13.84 -1.06
C GLN A 184 7.15 -14.87 0.06
N ALA A 185 8.23 -15.57 0.42
CA ALA A 185 8.24 -16.41 1.61
C ALA A 185 8.43 -15.53 2.85
N LYS A 186 7.54 -15.65 3.84
CA LYS A 186 7.63 -14.89 5.10
C LYS A 186 8.61 -15.57 6.06
N GLY A 187 9.44 -14.79 6.75
CA GLY A 187 10.37 -15.28 7.78
C GLY A 187 11.87 -15.15 7.46
N GLY A 188 12.24 -14.39 6.42
CA GLY A 188 13.65 -14.11 6.11
C GLY A 188 14.43 -15.36 5.66
N GLN A 189 13.74 -16.41 5.23
CA GLN A 189 14.37 -17.61 4.69
C GLN A 189 14.43 -17.56 3.17
N SER A 190 15.46 -18.20 2.65
CA SER A 190 15.79 -18.18 1.24
C SER A 190 15.77 -19.60 0.68
N ALA A 191 15.27 -19.78 -0.55
CA ALA A 191 15.21 -21.08 -1.20
C ALA A 191 16.04 -21.06 -2.49
N ALA A 192 16.47 -22.26 -2.93
CA ALA A 192 17.10 -22.41 -4.24
C ALA A 192 16.01 -22.60 -5.29
N PHE A 193 15.94 -21.68 -6.25
CA PHE A 193 14.99 -21.74 -7.36
C PHE A 193 15.67 -22.28 -8.59
N ARG A 194 15.01 -23.20 -9.27
CA ARG A 194 15.41 -23.72 -10.57
C ARG A 194 14.35 -23.38 -11.59
N ALA A 195 14.66 -22.43 -12.47
CA ALA A 195 13.81 -22.14 -13.62
C ALA A 195 13.88 -23.30 -14.61
N THR A 196 12.74 -23.93 -14.90
CA THR A 196 12.70 -25.16 -15.72
C THR A 196 13.04 -24.86 -17.18
N GLN A 197 12.69 -23.67 -17.66
CA GLN A 197 12.86 -23.26 -19.06
C GLN A 197 14.29 -22.81 -19.37
N THR A 198 14.95 -22.10 -18.45
CA THR A 198 16.33 -21.61 -18.64
C THR A 198 17.37 -22.57 -18.07
N GLY A 199 16.98 -23.47 -17.17
CA GLY A 199 17.88 -24.35 -16.42
C GLY A 199 18.69 -23.62 -15.33
N GLN A 200 18.51 -22.30 -15.20
CA GLN A 200 19.21 -21.47 -14.23
C GLN A 200 18.80 -21.84 -12.80
N ILE A 201 19.79 -22.00 -11.93
CA ILE A 201 19.59 -22.14 -10.48
C ILE A 201 19.96 -20.80 -9.84
N VAL A 202 19.01 -20.19 -9.14
CA VAL A 202 19.24 -18.99 -8.34
C VAL A 202 19.17 -19.43 -6.88
N PRO A 203 20.30 -19.49 -6.15
CA PRO A 203 20.29 -19.80 -4.72
C PRO A 203 19.72 -18.62 -3.93
N GLU A 204 19.33 -18.85 -2.69
CA GLU A 204 19.03 -17.78 -1.72
C GLU A 204 17.96 -16.75 -2.12
N VAL A 205 16.94 -17.17 -2.85
CA VAL A 205 15.83 -16.30 -3.21
C VAL A 205 14.78 -16.28 -2.09
N ALA A 206 14.38 -15.10 -1.66
CA ALA A 206 13.30 -14.86 -0.69
C ALA A 206 12.01 -14.37 -1.36
N ALA A 207 12.12 -13.71 -2.51
CA ALA A 207 10.99 -13.21 -3.28
C ALA A 207 11.19 -13.39 -4.78
N LEU A 208 10.08 -13.64 -5.47
CA LEU A 208 10.00 -13.67 -6.93
C LEU A 208 8.99 -12.65 -7.41
N GLU A 209 9.35 -11.98 -8.49
CA GLU A 209 8.49 -11.03 -9.20
C GLU A 209 8.36 -11.47 -10.66
N PHE A 210 7.14 -11.48 -11.18
CA PHE A 210 6.83 -11.85 -12.57
C PHE A 210 6.01 -10.76 -13.23
N SER A 211 6.49 -10.26 -14.37
CA SER A 211 5.80 -9.23 -15.15
C SER A 211 5.47 -9.74 -16.57
N PRO A 212 4.23 -9.59 -17.04
CA PRO A 212 3.87 -9.95 -18.41
C PRO A 212 4.48 -8.96 -19.39
N VAL A 213 5.10 -9.46 -20.45
CA VAL A 213 5.59 -8.62 -21.55
C VAL A 213 4.56 -8.68 -22.68
N GLY A 214 3.93 -7.55 -22.97
CA GLY A 214 2.98 -7.40 -24.07
C GLY A 214 3.65 -7.38 -25.45
N CYS A 215 2.87 -7.59 -26.50
CA CYS A 215 3.32 -7.29 -27.86
C CYS A 215 3.39 -5.78 -28.11
N GLU A 216 4.29 -5.35 -28.99
CA GLU A 216 4.38 -3.95 -29.41
C GLU A 216 3.04 -3.48 -30.00
N GLY A 217 2.49 -2.38 -29.46
CA GLY A 217 1.20 -1.82 -29.86
C GLY A 217 -0.04 -2.51 -29.29
N CYS A 218 0.13 -3.58 -28.51
CA CYS A 218 -0.97 -4.19 -27.76
C CYS A 218 -1.29 -3.34 -26.53
N GLY A 219 -2.57 -3.04 -26.29
CA GLY A 219 -2.98 -2.33 -25.08
C GLY A 219 -2.59 -3.12 -23.83
N ASN A 220 -2.31 -2.42 -22.71
CA ASN A 220 -1.97 -3.08 -21.45
C ASN A 220 -3.18 -3.94 -21.00
N PRO A 221 -3.07 -5.27 -21.04
CA PRO A 221 -4.21 -6.16 -20.81
C PRO A 221 -4.59 -6.27 -19.32
N TRP A 222 -3.87 -5.57 -18.44
CA TRP A 222 -3.93 -5.66 -16.98
C TRP A 222 -4.36 -4.38 -16.28
N LEU A 223 -4.93 -3.40 -17.00
CA LEU A 223 -5.33 -2.11 -16.43
C LEU A 223 -6.47 -2.21 -15.41
N ASP A 224 -7.08 -3.38 -15.26
CA ASP A 224 -8.43 -3.55 -14.73
C ASP A 224 -8.57 -4.58 -13.60
N VAL A 225 -7.47 -5.08 -13.02
CA VAL A 225 -7.55 -6.06 -11.92
C VAL A 225 -8.37 -5.49 -10.77
N SER A 226 -9.50 -6.11 -10.47
CA SER A 226 -10.43 -5.70 -9.41
C SER A 226 -10.62 -6.81 -8.36
N VAL A 227 -10.30 -8.05 -8.72
CA VAL A 227 -10.51 -9.22 -7.88
C VAL A 227 -9.28 -10.12 -7.90
N LEU A 228 -8.97 -10.71 -6.75
CA LEU A 228 -8.03 -11.82 -6.63
C LEU A 228 -8.81 -13.10 -6.26
N GLU A 229 -8.87 -14.07 -7.18
CA GLU A 229 -9.49 -15.36 -6.90
C GLU A 229 -8.42 -16.34 -6.39
N VAL A 230 -8.59 -16.85 -5.17
CA VAL A 230 -7.75 -17.87 -4.53
C VAL A 230 -8.50 -19.18 -4.48
N GLY A 231 -8.01 -20.23 -5.12
CA GLY A 231 -8.65 -21.55 -5.11
C GLY A 231 -7.64 -22.66 -4.82
N THR A 232 -8.13 -23.80 -4.34
CA THR A 232 -7.27 -24.96 -4.05
C THR A 232 -7.85 -26.25 -4.60
N LEU A 233 -6.98 -27.24 -4.74
CA LEU A 233 -7.29 -28.62 -5.09
C LEU A 233 -6.60 -29.53 -4.08
N GLY A 234 -7.31 -30.55 -3.58
CA GLY A 234 -6.73 -31.59 -2.71
C GLY A 234 -6.39 -31.11 -1.29
N VAL A 235 -6.87 -29.93 -0.91
CA VAL A 235 -6.70 -29.32 0.40
C VAL A 235 -8.09 -28.92 0.89
N PRO A 236 -8.61 -29.50 2.00
CA PRO A 236 -9.98 -29.27 2.45
C PRO A 236 -10.18 -27.90 3.12
N ASP A 237 -9.10 -27.37 3.71
CA ASP A 237 -9.10 -26.16 4.53
C ASP A 237 -7.90 -25.27 4.15
N LEU A 238 -8.14 -23.96 4.05
CA LEU A 238 -7.13 -22.96 3.74
C LEU A 238 -7.32 -21.75 4.64
N ASP A 239 -6.23 -21.19 5.14
CA ASP A 239 -6.26 -19.89 5.80
C ASP A 239 -5.74 -18.81 4.85
N LEU A 240 -6.53 -17.75 4.70
CA LEU A 240 -6.12 -16.51 4.06
C LEU A 240 -5.80 -15.50 5.16
N CYS A 241 -4.65 -14.85 5.06
CA CYS A 241 -4.14 -13.89 6.04
C CYS A 241 -3.78 -12.58 5.33
N ASP A 242 -3.71 -11.49 6.11
CA ASP A 242 -3.05 -10.23 5.74
C ASP A 242 -3.41 -9.69 4.34
N THR A 243 -4.65 -9.90 3.90
CA THR A 243 -5.15 -9.37 2.62
C THR A 243 -5.09 -7.85 2.62
N HIS A 244 -4.46 -7.25 1.62
CA HIS A 244 -4.19 -5.80 1.58
C HIS A 244 -4.32 -5.21 0.18
N LEU A 245 -4.40 -3.88 0.15
CA LEU A 245 -4.19 -3.08 -1.06
C LEU A 245 -2.72 -2.70 -1.20
N ASN A 246 -2.23 -2.72 -2.44
CA ASN A 246 -0.93 -2.19 -2.78
C ASN A 246 -1.12 -0.77 -3.34
N SER A 247 -1.50 0.16 -2.47
CA SER A 247 -1.69 1.56 -2.87
C SER A 247 -0.38 2.34 -2.68
N PHE A 248 -0.25 3.50 -3.34
CA PHE A 248 0.88 4.44 -3.15
C PHE A 248 2.31 3.89 -3.39
N SER A 249 2.55 3.06 -4.42
CA SER A 249 3.92 2.57 -4.71
C SER A 249 4.93 3.70 -4.96
N TRP A 250 6.05 3.66 -4.22
CA TRP A 250 7.17 4.61 -4.37
C TRP A 250 8.20 4.08 -5.39
N GLY A 251 8.73 4.96 -6.24
CA GLY A 251 9.88 4.66 -7.09
C GLY A 251 9.59 4.18 -8.52
N ALA A 252 8.34 4.22 -9.00
CA ALA A 252 8.12 4.23 -10.45
C ALA A 252 8.41 5.64 -10.95
N ASN A 253 9.62 5.86 -11.45
CA ASN A 253 10.04 7.13 -12.06
C ASN A 253 8.90 7.74 -12.89
N GLN A 254 8.51 8.97 -12.55
CA GLN A 254 7.56 9.76 -13.34
C GLN A 254 8.16 10.21 -14.69
N GLY A 255 9.45 9.96 -14.94
CA GLY A 255 10.12 10.29 -16.20
C GLY A 255 10.18 9.11 -17.17
N GLY A 256 9.24 9.08 -18.12
CA GLY A 256 9.43 8.81 -19.56
C GLY A 256 10.36 7.72 -20.13
N SER A 257 11.01 6.85 -19.36
CA SER A 257 11.94 5.85 -19.88
C SER A 257 11.61 4.46 -19.34
N TYR A 258 11.19 3.58 -20.25
CA TYR A 258 10.98 2.15 -20.05
C TYR A 258 12.31 1.43 -19.75
N SER A 259 12.93 1.73 -18.61
CA SER A 259 14.07 0.98 -18.11
C SER A 259 13.57 -0.14 -17.22
N TYR A 260 13.67 -1.38 -17.73
CA TYR A 260 13.39 -2.64 -17.04
C TYR A 260 14.26 -2.91 -15.78
N GLY A 261 14.91 -1.90 -15.21
CA GLY A 261 15.81 -2.07 -14.06
C GLY A 261 15.91 -0.80 -13.24
N GLY A 262 15.78 -0.92 -11.93
CA GLY A 262 16.25 0.11 -11.00
C GLY A 262 15.51 0.15 -9.67
N GLY A 263 14.20 0.39 -9.67
CA GLY A 263 13.43 0.49 -8.43
C GLY A 263 12.90 -0.86 -7.99
N SER A 264 13.46 -1.46 -6.94
CA SER A 264 12.69 -2.36 -6.07
C SER A 264 11.66 -1.51 -5.33
N GLY A 265 10.63 -1.05 -6.05
CA GLY A 265 9.62 -0.14 -5.53
C GLY A 265 9.02 -0.74 -4.26
N ARG A 266 9.36 -0.15 -3.11
CA ARG A 266 8.80 -0.55 -1.83
C ARG A 266 7.29 -0.28 -1.93
N ARG A 267 6.50 -1.32 -1.75
CA ARG A 267 5.04 -1.23 -1.80
C ARG A 267 4.53 -0.87 -0.43
N LEU A 268 3.50 -0.03 -0.39
CA LEU A 268 2.76 0.23 0.82
C LEU A 268 1.56 -0.71 0.83
N GLU A 269 1.56 -1.59 1.80
CA GLU A 269 0.48 -2.53 2.08
C GLU A 269 -0.53 -1.84 2.98
N CYS A 270 -1.78 -1.70 2.55
CA CYS A 270 -2.83 -1.06 3.33
C CYS A 270 -3.89 -2.09 3.77
N TRP A 271 -4.26 -2.09 5.06
CA TRP A 271 -5.31 -2.94 5.63
C TRP A 271 -6.33 -2.09 6.39
N GLY A 272 -7.62 -2.43 6.29
CA GLY A 272 -8.60 -1.97 7.27
C GLY A 272 -8.36 -2.60 8.64
N THR A 273 -8.59 -1.85 9.70
CA THR A 273 -8.60 -2.32 11.09
C THR A 273 -10.01 -2.33 11.66
N GLY A 274 -10.27 -3.26 12.59
CA GLY A 274 -11.60 -3.45 13.15
C GLY A 274 -12.63 -3.84 12.09
N GLY A 275 -13.76 -3.15 12.06
CA GLY A 275 -14.82 -3.28 11.06
C GLY A 275 -14.66 -2.35 9.86
N ALA A 276 -13.60 -1.54 9.79
CA ALA A 276 -13.43 -0.58 8.71
C ALA A 276 -13.26 -1.27 7.36
N THR A 277 -13.79 -0.65 6.31
CA THR A 277 -13.59 -1.06 4.91
C THR A 277 -12.70 -0.05 4.21
N ILE A 278 -11.76 -0.54 3.40
CA ILE A 278 -10.87 0.31 2.61
C ILE A 278 -11.12 0.09 1.12
N ALA A 279 -10.99 1.15 0.35
CA ALA A 279 -11.03 1.13 -1.10
C ALA A 279 -10.07 2.19 -1.62
N GLU A 280 -9.75 2.14 -2.90
CA GLU A 280 -8.99 3.20 -3.56
C GLU A 280 -9.90 3.99 -4.50
N GLU A 281 -9.86 5.30 -4.37
CA GLU A 281 -10.64 6.24 -5.15
C GLU A 281 -9.74 7.25 -5.85
N CYS A 282 -10.33 7.92 -6.84
CA CYS A 282 -9.67 8.95 -7.64
C CYS A 282 -10.63 10.10 -7.85
N ASP A 283 -10.16 11.33 -7.61
CA ASP A 283 -10.97 12.54 -7.77
C ASP A 283 -11.28 12.87 -9.24
N GLY A 284 -10.43 12.42 -10.16
CA GLY A 284 -10.52 12.71 -11.60
C GLY A 284 -11.13 11.58 -12.45
N PRO A 285 -11.63 11.88 -13.66
CA PRO A 285 -11.99 10.86 -14.63
C PRO A 285 -10.73 10.08 -15.06
N ALA A 286 -10.81 8.75 -15.05
CA ALA A 286 -9.68 7.87 -15.37
C ALA A 286 -8.94 8.24 -16.68
N PRO A 287 -7.60 8.07 -16.75
CA PRO A 287 -6.71 7.44 -15.75
C PRO A 287 -6.23 8.41 -14.65
N CYS A 288 -6.15 7.89 -13.42
CA CYS A 288 -5.88 8.62 -12.17
C CYS A 288 -4.38 8.85 -11.91
N SER A 289 -3.92 10.10 -11.94
CA SER A 289 -2.52 10.39 -11.64
C SER A 289 -2.17 10.01 -10.20
N ILE A 290 -0.87 9.86 -9.88
CA ILE A 290 -0.44 9.49 -8.52
C ILE A 290 -0.85 10.52 -7.46
N ASN A 291 -0.96 11.79 -7.85
CA ASN A 291 -1.34 12.90 -6.98
C ASN A 291 -2.86 13.05 -6.81
N GLU A 292 -3.67 12.23 -7.49
CA GLU A 292 -5.14 12.21 -7.37
C GLU A 292 -5.64 10.96 -6.62
N ARG A 293 -4.71 10.18 -6.05
CA ARG A 293 -5.00 8.89 -5.41
C ARG A 293 -5.47 9.08 -3.99
N ARG A 294 -6.60 8.45 -3.67
CA ARG A 294 -7.17 8.45 -2.34
C ARG A 294 -7.39 7.05 -1.84
N LEU A 295 -7.13 6.84 -0.57
CA LEU A 295 -7.51 5.64 0.17
C LEU A 295 -8.59 6.03 1.19
N PRO A 296 -9.85 6.08 0.76
CA PRO A 296 -10.97 6.19 1.68
C PRO A 296 -11.08 4.97 2.58
N VAL A 297 -11.40 5.25 3.84
CA VAL A 297 -11.67 4.30 4.90
C VAL A 297 -13.07 4.60 5.42
N HIS A 298 -13.95 3.62 5.32
CA HIS A 298 -15.35 3.73 5.73
C HIS A 298 -15.66 2.75 6.87
N ASN A 299 -16.89 2.84 7.39
CA ASN A 299 -17.41 2.00 8.47
C ASN A 299 -16.55 2.08 9.74
N LEU A 300 -16.14 3.30 10.06
CA LEU A 300 -15.43 3.61 11.29
C LEU A 300 -16.45 3.64 12.42
N GLY A 301 -16.41 2.67 13.31
CA GLY A 301 -17.31 2.61 14.45
C GLY A 301 -16.85 3.53 15.58
N SER A 302 -17.81 3.96 16.39
CA SER A 302 -17.60 4.76 17.62
C SER A 302 -16.68 4.16 18.68
N SER A 303 -16.11 2.98 18.46
CA SER A 303 -15.19 2.32 19.38
C SER A 303 -13.77 2.89 19.35
N GLY A 304 -13.42 3.64 18.29
CA GLY A 304 -12.07 4.13 18.04
C GLY A 304 -11.07 3.02 17.69
N GLN A 305 -11.53 1.82 17.36
CA GLN A 305 -10.67 0.69 16.94
C GLN A 305 -10.66 0.50 15.42
N ASP A 306 -11.57 1.16 14.74
CA ASP A 306 -11.78 1.03 13.30
C ASP A 306 -10.92 2.07 12.58
N GLY A 307 -10.33 1.68 11.45
CA GLY A 307 -9.37 2.51 10.76
C GLY A 307 -8.57 1.79 9.69
N VAL A 308 -7.32 2.19 9.53
CA VAL A 308 -6.40 1.67 8.53
C VAL A 308 -4.98 1.55 9.08
N ASP A 309 -4.34 0.45 8.76
CA ASP A 309 -2.91 0.26 8.92
C ASP A 309 -2.23 0.37 7.56
N VAL A 310 -1.13 1.11 7.51
CA VAL A 310 -0.28 1.20 6.31
C VAL A 310 1.05 0.54 6.64
N ARG A 311 1.61 -0.25 5.70
CA ARG A 311 2.95 -0.82 5.80
C ARG A 311 3.85 -0.79 4.58
N TRP A 312 4.94 -0.02 4.68
CA TRP A 312 6.21 -0.22 3.99
C TRP A 312 6.90 -1.51 4.42
N ARG A 313 6.97 -2.46 3.50
CA ARG A 313 8.02 -3.49 3.59
C ARG A 313 9.27 -2.94 2.93
N SER A 314 10.38 -2.94 3.66
CA SER A 314 11.67 -3.13 2.97
C SER A 314 11.55 -4.46 2.23
N ALA A 315 11.84 -4.48 0.92
CA ALA A 315 11.73 -5.69 0.10
C ALA A 315 12.57 -6.87 0.65
N GLY A 316 13.43 -6.62 1.63
CA GLY A 316 14.03 -7.63 2.46
C GLY A 316 13.68 -7.50 3.94
N GLY A 317 13.07 -8.53 4.52
CA GLY A 317 12.84 -8.67 5.97
C GLY A 317 14.11 -8.90 6.80
N GLY A 318 15.27 -8.48 6.31
CA GLY A 318 16.52 -8.43 7.07
C GLY A 318 16.62 -7.08 7.77
N GLY A 319 16.78 -7.08 9.09
CA GLY A 319 16.96 -5.90 9.94
C GLY A 319 18.27 -5.12 9.72
N GLY A 320 18.66 -4.91 8.46
CA GLY A 320 19.74 -4.02 8.06
C GLY A 320 19.16 -2.63 7.84
N GLY A 321 19.59 -1.67 8.68
CA GLY A 321 19.08 -0.31 8.73
C GLY A 321 18.91 0.34 7.36
N GLY A 322 17.66 0.46 6.93
CA GLY A 322 17.26 1.36 5.86
C GLY A 322 17.30 2.81 6.35
N SER A 323 17.55 3.76 5.46
CA SER A 323 17.38 5.19 5.67
C SER A 323 16.01 5.51 6.31
N GLY A 324 15.99 6.42 7.28
CA GLY A 324 14.79 6.84 8.01
C GLY A 324 13.73 7.40 7.06
N GLY A 325 12.72 6.63 6.70
CA GLY A 325 11.57 7.17 5.98
C GLY A 325 10.83 8.17 6.86
N THR A 326 10.86 9.44 6.49
CA THR A 326 9.80 10.39 6.78
C THR A 326 8.55 9.97 6.01
N ILE A 327 7.38 10.17 6.61
CA ILE A 327 6.09 9.84 6.01
C ILE A 327 5.25 11.11 5.99
N GLY A 328 4.94 11.61 4.80
CA GLY A 328 3.84 12.54 4.62
C GLY A 328 2.57 11.76 4.32
N PHE A 329 1.48 12.06 5.02
CA PHE A 329 0.16 11.68 4.54
C PHE A 329 -0.77 12.86 4.72
N GLU A 330 -1.68 13.04 3.78
CA GLU A 330 -2.72 14.02 3.92
C GLU A 330 -3.99 13.32 4.42
N MET A 331 -4.57 13.87 5.48
CA MET A 331 -5.80 13.32 6.04
C MET A 331 -6.86 14.40 6.09
N SER A 332 -7.88 14.24 5.26
CA SER A 332 -9.14 14.94 5.49
C SER A 332 -10.00 14.06 6.41
N ALA A 333 -10.23 14.54 7.63
CA ALA A 333 -11.23 13.99 8.55
C ALA A 333 -12.36 15.00 8.69
N ALA A 334 -13.59 14.51 8.74
CA ALA A 334 -14.73 15.37 8.97
C ALA A 334 -14.75 15.95 10.40
N ARG A 335 -15.36 17.12 10.51
CA ARG A 335 -15.28 17.99 11.69
C ARG A 335 -16.54 17.93 12.55
N GLY A 336 -17.00 16.73 12.91
CA GLY A 336 -18.06 16.58 13.90
C GLY A 336 -17.56 16.80 15.34
N ARG A 337 -18.39 17.38 16.20
CA ARG A 337 -17.98 17.62 17.60
C ARG A 337 -17.83 16.30 18.36
N GLY A 338 -16.72 16.17 19.10
CA GLY A 338 -16.47 15.05 20.01
C GLY A 338 -15.72 13.87 19.40
N HIS A 339 -15.23 14.00 18.15
CA HIS A 339 -14.46 12.94 17.50
C HIS A 339 -13.00 12.93 17.95
N VAL A 340 -12.44 11.71 17.93
CA VAL A 340 -11.05 11.43 18.23
C VAL A 340 -10.43 10.67 17.05
N THR A 341 -9.42 11.28 16.44
CA THR A 341 -8.51 10.56 15.53
C THR A 341 -7.24 10.19 16.29
N LEU A 342 -6.85 8.91 16.22
CA LEU A 342 -5.64 8.39 16.83
C LEU A 342 -4.73 7.82 15.75
N MET A 343 -3.50 8.32 15.71
CA MET A 343 -2.45 7.86 14.80
C MET A 343 -1.28 7.32 15.61
N LYS A 344 -0.77 6.14 15.28
CA LYS A 344 0.32 5.48 15.99
C LYS A 344 1.43 5.11 15.02
N ALA A 345 2.65 5.52 15.31
CA ALA A 345 3.84 5.10 14.59
C ALA A 345 4.51 3.93 15.32
N TYR A 346 5.01 2.96 14.57
CA TYR A 346 5.70 1.76 15.06
C TYR A 346 7.04 1.59 14.35
N ASP A 347 7.96 0.89 14.99
CA ASP A 347 9.22 0.46 14.40
C ASP A 347 9.14 -0.91 13.71
N ASP A 348 10.26 -1.33 13.11
CA ASP A 348 10.45 -2.63 12.44
C ASP A 348 10.14 -3.84 13.33
N GLY A 349 10.17 -3.67 14.65
CA GLY A 349 9.82 -4.68 15.64
C GLY A 349 8.35 -4.70 16.01
N ASP A 350 7.50 -3.95 15.30
CA ASP A 350 6.09 -3.69 15.65
C ASP A 350 5.91 -3.04 17.04
N GLN A 351 6.96 -2.41 17.59
CA GLN A 351 6.89 -1.66 18.84
C GLN A 351 6.42 -0.23 18.56
N GLU A 352 5.48 0.26 19.35
CA GLU A 352 4.98 1.63 19.22
C GLU A 352 6.08 2.64 19.61
N LEU A 353 6.34 3.60 18.72
CA LEU A 353 7.32 4.68 18.91
C LEU A 353 6.65 5.93 19.50
N SER A 354 5.54 6.32 18.88
CA SER A 354 4.76 7.48 19.29
C SER A 354 3.31 7.31 18.86
N ARG A 355 2.44 8.05 19.55
CA ARG A 355 1.06 8.24 19.13
C ARG A 355 0.70 9.71 19.12
N CYS A 356 -0.09 10.09 18.14
CA CYS A 356 -0.74 11.37 18.05
C CYS A 356 -2.25 11.19 18.23
N SER A 357 -2.87 12.03 19.04
CA SER A 357 -4.32 12.13 19.16
C SER A 357 -4.80 13.52 18.76
N GLU A 358 -5.90 13.57 18.03
CA GLU A 358 -6.64 14.78 17.72
C GLU A 358 -8.03 14.64 18.31
N THR A 359 -8.42 15.57 19.19
CA THR A 359 -9.74 15.57 19.83
C THR A 359 -10.46 16.86 19.53
N GLN A 360 -11.60 16.78 18.86
CA GLN A 360 -12.41 17.97 18.60
C GLN A 360 -13.19 18.39 19.85
N THR A 361 -12.96 19.61 20.31
CA THR A 361 -13.61 20.16 21.51
C THR A 361 -14.75 21.13 21.13
N ALA A 362 -15.45 21.66 22.13
CA ALA A 362 -16.50 22.65 21.88
C ALA A 362 -15.96 23.96 21.28
N ASP A 363 -14.72 24.30 21.63
CA ASP A 363 -14.10 25.61 21.40
C ASP A 363 -12.92 25.56 20.42
N GLY A 364 -12.57 24.37 19.90
CA GLY A 364 -11.43 24.20 19.00
C GLY A 364 -11.01 22.75 18.83
N LEU A 365 -9.71 22.52 18.74
CA LEU A 365 -9.09 21.22 18.58
C LEU A 365 -7.98 21.03 19.62
N GLN A 366 -7.88 19.83 20.19
CA GLN A 366 -6.76 19.48 21.06
C GLN A 366 -5.87 18.47 20.32
N LEU A 367 -4.61 18.84 20.16
CA LEU A 367 -3.57 17.99 19.60
C LEU A 367 -2.75 17.40 20.75
N GLY A 368 -2.54 16.10 20.75
CA GLY A 368 -1.74 15.40 21.75
C GLY A 368 -0.71 14.50 21.10
N VAL A 369 0.51 14.46 21.64
CA VAL A 369 1.55 13.50 21.28
C VAL A 369 2.05 12.81 22.53
N ASP A 370 2.10 11.48 22.48
CA ASP A 370 2.67 10.63 23.51
C ASP A 370 3.78 9.77 22.91
N CYS A 371 5.00 10.03 23.37
CA CYS A 371 6.23 9.33 23.00
C CYS A 371 6.74 8.44 24.15
N THR A 372 5.93 8.18 25.18
CA THR A 372 6.37 7.37 26.33
C THR A 372 6.69 5.92 25.94
N ALA A 373 6.05 5.40 24.87
CA ALA A 373 6.29 4.05 24.35
C ALA A 373 7.72 3.85 23.80
N SER A 374 8.35 4.92 23.28
CA SER A 374 9.78 4.92 22.91
C SER A 374 10.72 5.24 24.08
N GLY A 375 10.18 5.45 25.29
CA GLY A 375 10.94 5.79 26.49
C GLY A 375 11.31 7.27 26.59
N ALA A 376 10.67 8.15 25.81
CA ALA A 376 10.95 9.56 25.83
C ALA A 376 10.62 10.21 27.19
N ALA A 377 11.57 10.97 27.72
CA ALA A 377 11.36 11.77 28.93
C ALA A 377 10.77 13.16 28.63
N MET A 378 10.94 13.65 27.41
CA MET A 378 10.47 14.96 26.95
C MET A 378 9.97 14.87 25.52
N VAL A 379 9.03 15.74 25.16
CA VAL A 379 8.58 15.97 23.78
C VAL A 379 8.96 17.39 23.40
N ARG A 380 9.59 17.54 22.23
CA ARG A 380 9.89 18.83 21.64
C ARG A 380 8.69 19.30 20.84
N THR A 381 8.27 20.54 21.06
CA THR A 381 7.19 21.17 20.31
C THR A 381 7.72 22.44 19.68
N VAL A 382 7.52 22.59 18.37
CA VAL A 382 7.96 23.74 17.58
C VAL A 382 6.76 24.27 16.79
N LEU A 383 6.58 25.58 16.81
CA LEU A 383 5.64 26.29 15.94
C LEU A 383 6.43 26.98 14.83
N TYR A 384 5.95 26.90 13.60
CA TYR A 384 6.59 27.50 12.43
C TYR A 384 5.68 28.54 11.77
N ASP A 385 6.28 29.57 11.18
CA ASP A 385 5.57 30.50 10.32
C ASP A 385 5.33 29.92 8.92
N GLY A 386 4.74 30.74 8.02
CA GLY A 386 4.45 30.34 6.64
C GLY A 386 5.69 30.09 5.77
N ASN A 387 6.89 30.44 6.22
CA ASN A 387 8.15 30.16 5.53
C ASN A 387 8.86 28.92 6.11
N GLY A 388 8.27 28.26 7.11
CA GLY A 388 8.91 27.15 7.82
C GLY A 388 9.93 27.58 8.86
N ASP A 389 9.98 28.87 9.23
CA ASP A 389 10.89 29.36 10.27
C ASP A 389 10.28 29.12 11.66
N PRO A 390 11.05 28.61 12.65
CA PRO A 390 10.54 28.38 14.00
C PRO A 390 10.29 29.71 14.72
N ILE A 391 9.05 29.94 15.13
CA ILE A 391 8.62 31.15 15.84
C ILE A 391 8.41 30.93 17.35
N ALA A 392 8.21 29.69 17.77
CA ALA A 392 8.18 29.32 19.18
C ALA A 392 8.64 27.87 19.35
N GLU A 393 9.34 27.59 20.45
CA GLU A 393 9.82 26.25 20.76
C GLU A 393 9.80 26.03 22.27
N TRP A 394 9.39 24.83 22.70
CA TRP A 394 9.51 24.40 24.08
C TRP A 394 9.66 22.88 24.21
N LEU A 395 10.11 22.45 25.39
CA LEU A 395 10.21 21.04 25.77
C LEU A 395 9.15 20.74 26.83
N VAL A 396 8.31 19.75 26.57
CA VAL A 396 7.30 19.26 27.51
C VAL A 396 7.82 18.02 28.21
N ALA A 397 7.90 18.05 29.54
CA ALA A 397 8.35 16.92 30.34
C ALA A 397 7.29 15.82 30.46
N GLY A 398 7.72 14.58 30.66
CA GLY A 398 6.85 13.43 30.89
C GLY A 398 6.56 12.60 29.63
N GLY A 399 7.20 12.92 28.50
CA GLY A 399 7.02 12.19 27.24
C GLY A 399 5.66 12.41 26.57
N VAL A 400 4.87 13.38 27.05
CA VAL A 400 3.55 13.71 26.51
C VAL A 400 3.43 15.23 26.33
N ALA A 401 3.07 15.68 25.14
CA ALA A 401 2.74 17.07 24.83
C ALA A 401 1.26 17.19 24.44
N VAL A 402 0.62 18.27 24.86
CA VAL A 402 -0.77 18.59 24.49
C VAL A 402 -0.83 20.08 24.16
N LEU A 403 -1.53 20.40 23.07
CA LEU A 403 -1.67 21.76 22.55
C LEU A 403 -3.12 22.01 22.12
N ASP A 404 -3.71 23.10 22.59
CA ASP A 404 -5.05 23.52 22.17
C ASP A 404 -4.95 24.50 20.98
N VAL A 405 -5.79 24.29 19.99
CA VAL A 405 -5.90 25.08 18.77
C VAL A 405 -7.25 25.79 18.77
N SER A 406 -7.22 27.12 18.91
CA SER A 406 -8.42 27.95 19.02
C SER A 406 -8.95 28.46 17.68
N VAL A 407 -8.09 28.55 16.65
CA VAL A 407 -8.50 28.90 15.29
C VAL A 407 -8.09 27.76 14.37
N LEU A 408 -9.08 27.06 13.82
CA LEU A 408 -8.88 25.94 12.90
C LEU A 408 -8.69 26.44 11.47
N CYS A 409 -8.07 25.61 10.62
CA CYS A 409 -8.12 25.76 9.17
C CYS A 409 -9.53 26.17 8.69
N PRO A 410 -9.69 27.21 7.86
CA PRO A 410 -11.00 27.63 7.38
C PRO A 410 -11.72 26.52 6.59
N PRO A 411 -13.06 26.58 6.47
CA PRO A 411 -13.80 25.64 5.62
C PRO A 411 -13.30 25.68 4.18
N GLY A 412 -13.05 24.51 3.59
CA GLY A 412 -12.47 24.39 2.25
C GLY A 412 -10.95 24.21 2.23
N SER A 413 -10.27 24.29 3.39
CA SER A 413 -8.91 23.80 3.55
C SER A 413 -8.87 22.60 4.51
N TYR A 414 -7.97 21.67 4.23
CA TYR A 414 -7.74 20.47 5.02
C TYR A 414 -6.50 20.63 5.90
N TRP A 415 -6.44 19.83 6.96
CA TRP A 415 -5.23 19.69 7.77
C TRP A 415 -4.35 18.62 7.14
N THR A 416 -3.10 18.95 6.83
CA THR A 416 -2.14 17.94 6.38
C THR A 416 -1.35 17.46 7.60
N LYS A 417 -1.15 16.13 7.73
CA LYS A 417 -0.58 15.51 8.93
C LYS A 417 0.61 14.64 8.56
N LYS A 418 1.83 15.07 8.88
CA LYS A 418 3.04 14.35 8.48
C LYS A 418 3.71 13.73 9.71
N PHE A 419 4.38 12.59 9.55
CA PHE A 419 5.30 12.04 10.53
C PHE A 419 6.73 12.09 9.99
N ILE A 420 7.54 13.02 10.48
CA ILE A 420 8.86 13.36 9.96
C ILE A 420 9.89 13.20 11.07
N ASN A 421 10.91 12.35 10.87
CA ASN A 421 12.05 12.23 11.78
C ASN A 421 11.69 12.09 13.28
N GLY A 422 10.61 11.35 13.60
CA GLY A 422 10.16 11.17 14.98
C GLY A 422 9.16 12.22 15.48
N HIS A 423 8.76 13.17 14.63
CA HIS A 423 7.81 14.24 14.93
C HIS A 423 6.52 14.09 14.14
N TRP A 424 5.41 14.34 14.81
CA TRP A 424 4.13 14.62 14.15
C TRP A 424 4.08 16.09 13.76
N HIS A 425 3.71 16.37 12.52
CA HIS A 425 3.57 17.71 11.96
C HIS A 425 2.12 17.92 11.56
N TRP A 426 1.59 19.10 11.86
CA TRP A 426 0.29 19.54 11.40
C TRP A 426 0.46 20.84 10.66
N TYR A 427 0.04 20.83 9.40
CA TYR A 427 0.14 21.96 8.51
C TYR A 427 -1.26 22.42 8.10
N CYS A 428 -1.41 23.72 7.96
CA CYS A 428 -2.54 24.35 7.34
C CYS A 428 -2.07 25.42 6.37
N GLN A 429 -2.74 25.54 5.21
CA GLN A 429 -2.49 26.65 4.28
C GLN A 429 -2.75 28.04 4.93
N TYR A 430 -3.50 28.08 6.02
CA TYR A 430 -3.85 29.29 6.75
C TYR A 430 -3.29 29.26 8.17
N TRP A 431 -3.02 30.44 8.71
CA TRP A 431 -2.57 30.60 10.09
C TRP A 431 -3.58 30.02 11.09
N MET A 432 -3.06 29.28 12.06
CA MET A 432 -3.78 28.69 13.17
C MET A 432 -3.32 29.31 14.48
N ASP A 433 -4.23 29.46 15.45
CA ASP A 433 -3.91 30.01 16.76
C ASP A 433 -3.74 28.89 17.78
N PHE A 434 -2.54 28.81 18.38
CA PHE A 434 -2.15 27.81 19.35
C PHE A 434 -2.03 28.42 20.76
N GLN A 435 -2.60 27.74 21.75
CA GLN A 435 -2.44 28.10 23.17
C GLN A 435 -1.16 27.48 23.73
N VAL A 436 -0.08 28.26 23.81
CA VAL A 436 1.23 27.74 24.24
C VAL A 436 1.34 27.67 25.76
N PRO A 437 2.20 26.78 26.31
CA PRO A 437 2.47 26.73 27.74
C PRO A 437 2.87 28.10 28.29
N GLY A 438 2.18 28.56 29.33
CA GLY A 438 2.33 29.92 29.86
C GLY A 438 1.15 30.85 29.57
N GLY A 439 0.15 30.38 28.80
CA GLY A 439 -1.14 31.06 28.62
C GLY A 439 -1.17 32.12 27.53
N GLY A 440 -0.21 32.10 26.61
CA GLY A 440 -0.21 32.96 25.43
C GLY A 440 -0.83 32.27 24.21
N THR A 441 -1.32 33.06 23.27
CA THR A 441 -1.68 32.60 21.93
C THR A 441 -0.54 32.90 20.96
N VAL A 442 -0.13 31.91 20.17
CA VAL A 442 0.81 32.09 19.05
C VAL A 442 0.12 31.66 17.77
N SER A 443 0.08 32.54 16.78
CA SER A 443 -0.38 32.19 15.44
C SER A 443 0.78 31.52 14.70
N ALA A 444 0.56 30.36 14.09
CA ALA A 444 1.55 29.61 13.32
C ALA A 444 0.90 28.94 12.09
N ALA A 445 1.68 28.68 11.04
CA ALA A 445 1.20 27.93 9.87
C ALA A 445 1.35 26.42 10.07
N GLU A 446 2.30 26.02 10.92
CA GLU A 446 2.60 24.62 11.21
C GLU A 446 2.99 24.44 12.68
N VAL A 447 2.70 23.26 13.21
CA VAL A 447 3.23 22.77 14.48
C VAL A 447 3.88 21.41 14.29
N SER A 448 5.05 21.20 14.91
CA SER A 448 5.65 19.88 15.09
C SER A 448 5.70 19.48 16.56
N MET A 449 5.42 18.20 16.85
CA MET A 449 5.50 17.61 18.17
C MET A 449 6.07 16.21 18.10
N GLY A 450 7.16 15.96 18.81
CA GLY A 450 7.69 14.61 18.93
C GLY A 450 9.06 14.57 19.57
N VAL A 451 9.83 13.56 19.17
CA VAL A 451 11.16 13.31 19.69
C VAL A 451 12.09 13.03 18.54
N ASP A 452 13.32 13.52 18.64
CA ASP A 452 14.35 13.16 17.69
C ASP A 452 14.67 11.66 17.91
N SER A 453 14.01 10.79 17.14
CA SER A 453 14.23 9.35 17.19
C SER A 453 15.03 8.90 15.99
N SER A 454 16.09 8.13 16.21
CA SER A 454 16.80 7.43 15.14
C SER A 454 16.12 6.13 14.71
N SER A 455 15.01 5.75 15.36
CA SER A 455 14.28 4.52 15.03
C SER A 455 13.52 4.70 13.73
N LEU A 456 13.63 3.70 12.86
CA LEU A 456 12.94 3.66 11.57
C LEU A 456 11.46 3.38 11.81
N VAL A 457 10.59 4.16 11.18
CA VAL A 457 9.16 3.87 11.18
C VAL A 457 8.85 2.80 10.16
N SER A 458 8.14 1.77 10.61
CA SER A 458 7.69 0.64 9.81
C SER A 458 6.24 0.23 10.07
N ARG A 459 5.47 0.98 10.88
CA ARG A 459 3.99 0.94 10.90
C ARG A 459 3.38 2.29 11.24
N VAL A 460 2.26 2.62 10.60
CA VAL A 460 1.38 3.73 10.94
C VAL A 460 -0.01 3.14 10.95
N SER A 461 -0.65 3.25 12.11
CA SER A 461 -2.03 2.85 12.33
C SER A 461 -2.84 4.10 12.57
N ILE A 462 -3.93 4.28 11.82
CA ILE A 462 -4.80 5.44 11.88
C ILE A 462 -6.19 4.90 12.23
N THR A 463 -6.76 5.38 13.33
CA THR A 463 -8.08 4.96 13.81
C THR A 463 -8.91 6.18 14.17
N SER A 464 -10.22 6.09 14.02
CA SER A 464 -11.15 7.16 14.38
C SER A 464 -12.45 6.57 14.92
N ASP A 465 -13.16 7.37 15.71
CA ASP A 465 -14.48 7.06 16.25
C ASP A 465 -15.63 7.72 15.48
N ASP A 466 -15.35 8.36 14.33
CA ASP A 466 -16.33 9.06 13.50
C ASP A 466 -16.89 8.18 12.38
N ASP A 467 -18.21 7.93 12.40
CA ASP A 467 -18.93 7.04 11.49
C ASP A 467 -19.51 7.73 10.25
N ALA A 468 -19.56 9.07 10.23
CA ALA A 468 -20.39 9.78 9.25
C ALA A 468 -19.72 9.96 7.89
N ASP A 469 -18.44 10.33 7.88
CA ASP A 469 -17.76 10.80 6.66
C ASP A 469 -16.49 9.98 6.32
N GLY A 470 -16.06 9.06 7.20
CA GLY A 470 -14.87 8.24 7.00
C GLY A 470 -13.55 8.99 7.19
N ILE A 471 -12.44 8.31 6.91
CA ILE A 471 -11.10 8.90 6.79
C ILE A 471 -10.70 8.82 5.34
N VAL A 472 -10.19 9.89 4.75
CA VAL A 472 -9.53 9.83 3.44
C VAL A 472 -8.05 10.10 3.63
N ILE A 473 -7.23 9.14 3.20
CA ILE A 473 -5.78 9.31 3.09
C ILE A 473 -5.45 9.68 1.64
N ASP A 474 -4.77 10.81 1.46
CA ASP A 474 -4.32 11.33 0.16
C ASP A 474 -2.81 11.65 0.25
N ASP A 475 -2.19 11.87 -0.90
CA ASP A 475 -0.80 12.32 -1.07
C ASP A 475 0.21 11.60 -0.16
N PHE A 476 0.11 10.27 -0.12
CA PHE A 476 1.00 9.47 0.72
C PHE A 476 2.40 9.44 0.08
N ALA A 477 3.37 10.04 0.77
CA ALA A 477 4.76 10.09 0.33
C ALA A 477 5.68 9.53 1.41
N VAL A 478 6.57 8.61 1.03
CA VAL A 478 7.73 8.24 1.84
C VAL A 478 8.90 9.12 1.40
N ILE A 479 9.35 9.98 2.30
CA ILE A 479 10.51 10.87 2.11
C ILE A 479 11.67 10.22 2.86
N GLU A 480 12.61 9.56 2.19
CA GLU A 480 13.76 9.00 2.91
C GLU A 480 14.66 10.11 3.46
N SER A 481 14.84 10.18 4.78
CA SER A 481 15.77 11.09 5.44
C SER A 481 17.18 10.76 4.94
N GLY A 482 17.74 11.63 4.11
CA GLY A 482 19.06 11.47 3.50
C GLY A 482 19.04 10.95 2.07
N GLY A 483 17.87 10.61 1.54
CA GLY A 483 17.61 10.71 0.11
C GLY A 483 17.00 12.07 -0.07
N THR A 484 17.81 13.04 -0.47
CA THR A 484 17.32 14.19 -1.21
C THR A 484 16.13 13.76 -2.10
N PRO A 485 15.02 14.53 -2.23
CA PRO A 485 14.01 14.25 -3.25
C PRO A 485 14.73 13.91 -4.56
N PRO A 486 14.19 13.08 -5.47
CA PRO A 486 14.84 12.86 -6.77
C PRO A 486 14.94 14.19 -7.53
N CYS A 487 15.93 15.01 -7.16
CA CYS A 487 16.45 16.17 -7.84
C CYS A 487 17.38 15.53 -8.86
N ASP A 488 16.79 15.05 -9.96
CA ASP A 488 17.58 14.91 -11.16
C ASP A 488 17.98 16.34 -11.54
N PRO A 489 19.25 16.73 -11.35
CA PRO A 489 19.68 18.09 -11.66
C PRO A 489 19.87 18.26 -13.18
N ASP A 490 19.59 17.21 -13.96
CA ASP A 490 19.39 17.26 -15.39
C ASP A 490 17.92 17.61 -15.68
N VAL A 491 17.48 18.79 -15.25
CA VAL A 491 16.08 19.25 -15.40
C VAL A 491 15.69 19.47 -16.86
N ASN A 492 16.66 19.54 -17.78
CA ASN A 492 16.42 19.59 -19.22
C ASN A 492 16.48 18.21 -19.92
N CYS A 493 16.85 17.16 -19.19
CA CYS A 493 16.98 15.77 -19.65
C CYS A 493 17.91 15.58 -20.86
N ASP A 494 19.00 16.36 -20.96
CA ASP A 494 20.00 16.21 -22.01
C ASP A 494 21.08 15.15 -21.69
N GLY A 495 21.03 14.58 -20.49
CA GLY A 495 21.96 13.60 -19.95
C GLY A 495 23.15 14.21 -19.22
N SER A 496 23.20 15.53 -19.01
CA SER A 496 24.33 16.25 -18.43
C SER A 496 23.90 17.37 -17.49
N VAL A 497 24.26 17.28 -16.21
CA VAL A 497 24.06 18.37 -15.23
C VAL A 497 25.03 19.52 -15.49
N ASN A 498 24.53 20.67 -15.97
CA ASN A 498 25.33 21.82 -16.38
C ASN A 498 24.53 23.14 -16.41
N GLY A 499 25.11 24.21 -16.94
CA GLY A 499 24.46 25.54 -16.99
C GLY A 499 23.14 25.59 -17.79
N PHE A 500 22.90 24.63 -18.69
CA PHE A 500 21.65 24.52 -19.43
C PHE A 500 20.48 24.07 -18.55
N ASP A 501 20.74 23.44 -17.41
CA ASP A 501 19.72 23.06 -16.42
C ASP A 501 19.21 24.29 -15.66
N ILE A 502 20.12 25.20 -15.32
CA ILE A 502 19.77 26.51 -14.75
C ILE A 502 18.94 27.31 -15.76
N GLU A 503 19.37 27.39 -17.02
CA GLU A 503 18.63 28.12 -18.06
C GLU A 503 17.23 27.51 -18.31
N ALA A 504 17.11 26.18 -18.27
CA ALA A 504 15.82 25.50 -18.38
C ALA A 504 14.92 25.83 -17.16
N THR A 505 15.47 25.87 -15.96
CA THR A 505 14.75 26.31 -14.74
C THR A 505 14.30 27.77 -14.85
N GLU A 506 15.17 28.67 -15.30
CA GLU A 506 14.83 30.08 -15.53
C GLU A 506 13.69 30.24 -16.53
N GLN A 507 13.70 29.46 -17.61
CA GLN A 507 12.62 29.46 -18.60
C GLN A 507 11.31 28.95 -17.99
N ALA A 508 11.37 27.84 -17.24
CA ALA A 508 10.22 27.22 -16.63
C ALA A 508 9.57 28.11 -15.56
N VAL A 509 10.35 28.78 -14.70
CA VAL A 509 9.89 29.81 -13.74
C VAL A 509 9.19 30.99 -14.45
N ASN A 510 9.57 31.29 -15.69
CA ASN A 510 8.92 32.31 -16.52
C ASN A 510 7.74 31.75 -17.35
N GLY A 511 7.33 30.50 -17.13
CA GLY A 511 6.22 29.82 -17.79
C GLY A 511 6.55 29.15 -19.12
N ASP A 512 7.83 29.05 -19.50
CA ASP A 512 8.28 28.34 -20.70
C ASP A 512 8.95 26.99 -20.33
N TYR A 513 8.18 25.92 -20.46
CA TYR A 513 8.60 24.55 -20.15
C TYR A 513 9.19 23.81 -21.36
N SER A 514 9.50 24.49 -22.46
CA SER A 514 9.89 23.81 -23.71
C SER A 514 11.19 23.01 -23.62
N ASN A 515 12.08 23.36 -22.69
CA ASN A 515 13.34 22.67 -22.42
C ASN A 515 13.38 22.07 -21.01
N PHE A 516 12.23 21.96 -20.34
CA PHE A 516 12.14 21.49 -18.96
C PHE A 516 11.37 20.17 -18.93
N CYS A 517 12.02 19.09 -18.49
CA CYS A 517 11.45 17.75 -18.56
C CYS A 517 10.70 17.33 -17.29
N GLN A 518 10.78 18.14 -16.23
CA GLN A 518 9.99 17.95 -15.02
C GLN A 518 8.64 18.68 -15.13
N ALA A 519 7.67 18.25 -14.32
CA ALA A 519 6.30 18.76 -14.39
C ALA A 519 6.13 20.18 -13.80
N THR A 520 7.07 20.63 -12.98
CA THR A 520 7.04 21.92 -12.28
C THR A 520 8.45 22.41 -12.03
N ALA A 521 8.65 23.72 -12.13
CA ALA A 521 9.89 24.39 -11.77
C ALA A 521 10.04 24.64 -10.27
N ASP A 522 9.12 24.17 -9.42
CA ASP A 522 9.17 24.26 -7.95
C ASP A 522 10.16 23.23 -7.39
N LEU A 523 11.44 23.53 -7.57
CA LEU A 523 12.56 22.65 -7.26
C LEU A 523 12.84 22.60 -5.75
N ASN A 524 12.44 23.62 -4.99
CA ASN A 524 12.57 23.64 -3.53
C ASN A 524 11.29 23.17 -2.79
N ASN A 525 10.20 22.88 -3.51
CA ASN A 525 8.88 22.49 -3.01
C ASN A 525 8.26 23.51 -2.04
N ASP A 526 8.49 24.80 -2.26
CA ASP A 526 7.87 25.87 -1.47
C ASP A 526 6.48 26.28 -1.98
N GLY A 527 6.03 25.66 -3.08
CA GLY A 527 4.73 25.91 -3.71
C GLY A 527 4.74 27.11 -4.66
N ALA A 528 5.89 27.73 -4.93
CA ALA A 528 6.03 28.87 -5.81
C ALA A 528 7.23 28.75 -6.75
N GLU A 529 6.98 28.68 -8.06
CA GLU A 529 8.02 28.71 -9.10
C GLU A 529 8.62 30.12 -9.20
N ASN A 530 9.80 30.32 -8.61
CA ASN A 530 10.39 31.64 -8.43
C ASN A 530 11.94 31.62 -8.46
N GLY A 531 12.57 32.73 -8.06
CA GLY A 531 14.03 32.87 -8.05
C GLY A 531 14.76 31.87 -7.16
N PHE A 532 14.12 31.38 -6.10
CA PHE A 532 14.70 30.39 -5.19
C PHE A 532 14.84 29.02 -5.84
N ASP A 533 14.02 28.67 -6.83
CA ASP A 533 14.19 27.43 -7.60
C ASP A 533 15.42 27.50 -8.51
N ILE A 534 15.66 28.67 -9.11
CA ILE A 534 16.85 28.93 -9.92
C ILE A 534 18.10 28.82 -9.03
N GLU A 535 18.10 29.46 -7.87
CA GLU A 535 19.21 29.36 -6.90
C GLU A 535 19.42 27.91 -6.42
N THR A 536 18.34 27.15 -6.25
CA THR A 536 18.38 25.74 -5.91
C THR A 536 19.05 24.93 -7.02
N GLU A 537 18.72 25.19 -8.28
CA GLU A 537 19.38 24.52 -9.42
C GLU A 537 20.83 24.96 -9.61
N GLU A 538 21.16 26.23 -9.36
CA GLU A 538 22.54 26.71 -9.36
C GLU A 538 23.40 25.97 -8.33
N GLN A 539 22.89 25.77 -7.13
CA GLN A 539 23.57 25.00 -6.09
C GLN A 539 23.80 23.55 -6.53
N ARG A 540 22.79 22.93 -7.15
CA ARG A 540 22.86 21.54 -7.65
C ARG A 540 23.88 21.36 -8.77
N VAL A 541 23.88 22.25 -9.77
CA VAL A 541 24.85 22.23 -10.87
C VAL A 541 26.28 22.40 -10.37
N ASN A 542 26.47 23.10 -9.25
CA ASN A 542 27.77 23.26 -8.59
C ASN A 542 28.15 22.08 -7.67
N GLY A 543 27.33 21.02 -7.62
CA GLY A 543 27.58 19.82 -6.82
C GLY A 543 27.33 20.03 -5.33
N GLU A 544 26.59 21.07 -4.94
CA GLU A 544 26.09 21.16 -3.58
C GLU A 544 24.98 20.10 -3.38
N PRO A 545 24.92 19.48 -2.18
CA PRO A 545 23.85 18.54 -1.89
C PRO A 545 22.51 19.28 -1.88
N CYS A 546 21.53 18.74 -2.61
CA CYS A 546 20.14 18.93 -2.22
C CYS A 546 19.89 18.13 -0.90
#